data_AF-A0A1F8SWY9-F1
#
_entry.id   AF-A0A1F8SWY9-F1
#
_cell.length_a   1.000
_cell.length_b   1.000
_cell.length_c   1.000
_cell.angle_alpha   90.00
_cell.angle_beta   90.00
_cell.angle_gamma   90.00
#
_symmetry.space_group_name_H-M   'P 1'
#
loop_
_entity.id
_entity.type
_entity.pdbx_description
1 polymer ?
#
loop_
_entity_poly.entity_id
_entity_poly.type
_entity_poly.pdbx_seq_one_letter_code
_entity_poly.pdbx_strand_id
1 'polypeptide(L)'
;MGVVNDAVGGEQVVIFWQPGTTSALDAGTIAGGRDVGAAAAFSRQIDLQVLNFVYQGGRILDDQTGSQWDVFGRAVGGELTGARLDPVVSVNHFWFSWAAFKPETRIYQP
;
A
#
# COMPACT_ATOMS: atom_id res chain seq x y z
N MET A 1 2.38 4.72 -9.26
CA MET A 1 1.56 4.17 -8.16
C MET A 1 1.50 2.68 -8.33
N GLY A 2 1.50 1.93 -7.23
CA GLY A 2 1.23 0.50 -7.20
C GLY A 2 0.03 0.23 -6.29
N VAL A 3 -0.78 -0.74 -6.69
CA VAL A 3 -1.87 -1.30 -5.87
C VAL A 3 -1.71 -2.81 -5.90
N VAL A 4 -1.64 -3.43 -4.73
CA VAL A 4 -1.55 -4.89 -4.58
C VAL A 4 -2.67 -5.33 -3.65
N ASN A 5 -3.55 -6.21 -4.12
CA ASN A 5 -4.53 -6.88 -3.29
C ASN A 5 -3.99 -8.27 -2.97
N ASP A 6 -3.95 -8.66 -1.68
CA ASP A 6 -3.47 -9.98 -1.25
C ASP A 6 -4.23 -10.45 0.01
N ALA A 7 -3.97 -11.69 0.43
CA ALA A 7 -4.37 -12.23 1.71
C ALA A 7 -3.13 -12.67 2.51
N VAL A 8 -2.91 -12.08 3.68
CA VAL A 8 -1.77 -12.38 4.55
C VAL A 8 -2.28 -12.88 5.89
N GLY A 9 -1.94 -14.13 6.24
CA GLY A 9 -2.41 -14.72 7.51
C GLY A 9 -3.93 -14.85 7.63
N GLY A 10 -4.65 -14.84 6.51
CA GLY A 10 -6.12 -14.85 6.47
C GLY A 10 -6.77 -13.46 6.45
N GLU A 11 -5.99 -12.40 6.68
CA GLU A 11 -6.46 -11.01 6.58
C GLU A 11 -6.42 -10.52 5.14
N GLN A 12 -7.52 -9.94 4.66
CA GLN A 12 -7.62 -9.39 3.32
C GLN A 12 -7.00 -7.99 3.31
N VAL A 13 -5.89 -7.83 2.60
CA VAL A 13 -5.10 -6.59 2.64
C VAL A 13 -4.96 -5.96 1.27
N VAL A 14 -4.86 -4.63 1.25
CA VAL A 14 -4.44 -3.86 0.10
C VAL A 14 -3.23 -3.01 0.46
N ILE A 15 -2.24 -2.97 -0.43
CA ILE A 15 -1.05 -2.14 -0.32
C ILE A 15 -1.12 -1.05 -1.39
N PHE A 16 -1.05 0.20 -0.95
CA PHE A 16 -0.87 1.36 -1.83
C PHE A 16 0.58 1.82 -1.78
N TRP A 17 1.25 1.87 -2.93
CA TRP A 17 2.64 2.33 -3.04
C TRP A 17 2.74 3.59 -3.91
N GLN A 18 3.37 4.63 -3.37
CA GLN A 18 3.66 5.87 -4.09
C GLN A 18 5.16 6.12 -4.28
N PRO A 19 5.59 6.58 -5.47
CA PRO A 19 6.94 7.07 -5.68
C PRO A 19 7.17 8.42 -4.97
N GLY A 20 8.41 8.90 -4.95
CA GLY A 20 8.80 10.23 -4.52
C GLY A 20 9.47 10.30 -3.15
N THR A 21 9.84 9.16 -2.56
CA THR A 21 10.60 9.13 -1.30
C THR A 21 12.02 8.67 -1.58
N THR A 22 12.98 9.56 -1.34
CA THR A 22 14.39 9.26 -1.59
C THR A 22 15.03 8.49 -0.44
N SER A 23 15.80 7.47 -0.77
CA SER A 23 16.57 6.71 0.21
C SER A 23 17.68 7.56 0.84
N ALA A 24 17.76 7.54 2.17
CA ALA A 24 18.77 8.27 2.92
C ALA A 24 20.12 7.56 3.03
N LEU A 25 20.21 6.28 2.65
CA LEU A 25 21.39 5.43 2.89
C LEU A 25 22.10 4.96 1.62
N ASP A 26 21.53 5.24 0.44
CA ASP A 26 22.07 4.72 -0.82
C ASP A 26 23.19 5.60 -1.41
N ALA A 27 23.34 6.84 -0.94
CA ALA A 27 24.34 7.79 -1.43
C ALA A 27 24.87 8.68 -0.29
N GLY A 28 25.94 9.43 -0.57
CA GLY A 28 26.54 10.38 0.39
C GLY A 28 25.66 11.59 0.72
N THR A 29 24.57 11.80 0.00
CA THR A 29 23.53 12.79 0.30
C THR A 29 22.15 12.20 0.08
N ILE A 30 21.15 12.63 0.87
CA ILE A 30 19.76 12.17 0.72
C ILE A 30 19.25 12.49 -0.69
N ALA A 31 19.53 13.69 -1.21
CA ALA A 31 19.07 14.10 -2.54
C ALA A 31 19.63 13.23 -3.69
N GLY A 32 20.78 12.59 -3.48
CA GLY A 32 21.40 11.68 -4.47
C GLY A 32 20.94 10.23 -4.37
N GLY A 33 20.11 9.87 -3.39
CA GLY A 33 19.58 8.52 -3.23
C GLY A 33 18.59 8.15 -4.34
N ARG A 34 18.35 6.84 -4.49
CA ARG A 34 17.28 6.33 -5.36
C ARG A 34 15.91 6.56 -4.75
N ASP A 35 14.90 6.72 -5.60
CA ASP A 35 13.50 6.71 -5.18
C ASP A 35 13.10 5.30 -4.74
N VAL A 36 12.74 5.16 -3.48
CA VAL A 36 12.24 3.93 -2.86
C VAL A 36 10.73 3.98 -2.61
N GLY A 37 10.14 5.17 -2.77
CA GLY A 37 8.73 5.41 -2.50
C GLY A 37 8.31 5.14 -1.05
N ALA A 38 7.00 5.14 -0.84
CA ALA A 38 6.38 4.85 0.45
C ALA A 38 5.17 3.94 0.22
N ALA A 39 4.97 2.98 1.12
CA ALA A 39 3.81 2.11 1.12
C ALA A 39 2.95 2.29 2.38
N ALA A 40 1.65 2.11 2.21
CA ALA A 40 0.67 1.97 3.28
C ALA A 40 -0.16 0.70 3.04
N ALA A 41 -0.44 -0.04 4.11
CA ALA A 41 -1.27 -1.25 4.06
C ALA A 41 -2.56 -1.06 4.85
N PHE A 42 -3.66 -1.54 4.28
CA PHE A 42 -4.99 -1.44 4.85
C PHE A 42 -5.74 -2.76 4.72
N SER A 43 -6.69 -2.99 5.62
CA SER A 43 -7.72 -3.99 5.40
C SER A 43 -8.54 -3.54 4.19
N ARG A 44 -8.73 -4.44 3.24
CA ARG A 44 -9.60 -4.18 2.08
C ARG A 44 -11.04 -4.60 2.35
N GLN A 45 -11.38 -4.94 3.59
CA GLN A 45 -12.74 -5.27 4.00
C GLN A 45 -13.42 -4.05 4.61
N ILE A 46 -14.61 -3.73 4.13
CA ILE A 46 -15.53 -2.77 4.73
C ILE A 46 -16.81 -3.52 5.04
N ASP A 47 -17.22 -3.50 6.31
CA ASP A 47 -18.33 -4.30 6.83
C ASP A 47 -18.21 -5.79 6.42
N LEU A 48 -19.11 -6.27 5.57
CA LEU A 48 -19.15 -7.65 5.08
C LEU A 48 -18.59 -7.81 3.66
N GLN A 49 -18.12 -6.73 3.04
CA GLN A 49 -17.65 -6.71 1.66
C GLN A 49 -16.14 -6.57 1.59
N VAL A 50 -15.52 -7.45 0.81
CA VAL A 50 -14.10 -7.36 0.49
C VAL A 50 -13.95 -6.64 -0.85
N LEU A 51 -13.28 -5.49 -0.83
CA LEU A 51 -13.04 -4.64 -2.00
C LEU A 51 -11.79 -5.09 -2.76
N ASN A 52 -11.83 -4.95 -4.08
CA ASN A 52 -10.68 -5.12 -4.96
C ASN A 52 -10.31 -3.74 -5.50
N PHE A 53 -9.06 -3.34 -5.29
CA PHE A 53 -8.60 -2.03 -5.70
C PHE A 53 -7.78 -2.10 -6.99
N VAL A 54 -7.98 -1.12 -7.85
CA VAL A 54 -7.20 -0.93 -9.08
C VAL A 54 -6.66 0.50 -9.15
N TYR A 55 -5.49 0.66 -9.77
CA TYR A 55 -4.99 1.98 -10.14
C TYR A 55 -5.17 2.21 -11.63
N GLN A 56 -6.11 3.09 -11.99
CA GLN A 56 -6.45 3.39 -13.38
C GLN A 56 -6.62 4.89 -13.58
N GLY A 57 -6.05 5.42 -14.67
CA GLY A 57 -6.23 6.84 -15.04
C GLY A 57 -5.75 7.83 -13.96
N GLY A 58 -4.74 7.44 -13.17
CA GLY A 58 -4.22 8.28 -12.09
C GLY A 58 -4.98 8.18 -10.77
N ARG A 59 -5.98 7.31 -10.67
CA ARG A 59 -6.89 7.20 -9.52
C ARG A 59 -6.85 5.79 -8.93
N ILE A 60 -7.02 5.70 -7.61
CA ILE A 60 -7.29 4.43 -6.92
C ILE A 60 -8.80 4.26 -6.90
N LEU A 61 -9.30 3.13 -7.41
CA LEU A 61 -10.71 2.81 -7.50
C LEU A 61 -10.97 1.44 -6.88
N ASP A 62 -12.15 1.21 -6.31
CA ASP A 62 -12.62 -0.15 -6.05
C ASP A 62 -13.55 -0.66 -7.16
N ASP A 63 -13.45 -1.93 -7.51
CA ASP A 63 -14.23 -2.54 -8.59
C ASP A 63 -15.72 -2.72 -8.23
N GLN A 64 -16.02 -2.81 -6.93
CA GLN A 64 -17.34 -3.16 -6.44
C GLN A 64 -18.33 -2.00 -6.54
N THR A 65 -17.90 -0.79 -6.22
CA THR A 65 -18.73 0.41 -6.17
C THR A 65 -18.25 1.50 -7.12
N GLY A 66 -17.04 1.36 -7.67
CA GLY A 66 -16.40 2.39 -8.48
C GLY A 66 -16.00 3.63 -7.68
N SER A 67 -15.94 3.54 -6.35
CA SER A 67 -15.57 4.68 -5.50
C SER A 67 -14.08 5.01 -5.68
N GLN A 68 -13.76 6.29 -5.59
CA GLN A 68 -12.40 6.80 -5.69
C GLN A 68 -11.78 6.94 -4.30
N TRP A 69 -10.54 6.50 -4.16
CA TRP A 69 -9.80 6.49 -2.90
C TRP A 69 -8.52 7.33 -2.99
N ASP A 70 -8.15 7.95 -1.86
CA ASP A 70 -6.84 8.55 -1.69
C ASP A 70 -5.81 7.55 -1.14
N VAL A 71 -4.54 7.94 -1.13
CA VAL A 71 -3.43 7.07 -0.67
C VAL A 71 -3.48 6.75 0.83
N PHE A 72 -4.32 7.46 1.59
CA PHE A 72 -4.49 7.29 3.03
C PHE A 72 -5.67 6.36 3.37
N GLY A 73 -6.25 5.71 2.36
CA GLY A 73 -7.36 4.77 2.53
C GLY A 73 -8.69 5.47 2.78
N ARG A 74 -8.89 6.70 2.31
CA ARG A 74 -10.18 7.41 2.41
C ARG A 74 -10.88 7.46 1.06
N ALA A 75 -12.17 7.16 1.04
CA ALA A 75 -13.00 7.33 -0.14
C ALA A 75 -13.33 8.82 -0.31
N VAL A 76 -12.93 9.38 -1.45
CA VAL A 76 -13.05 10.82 -1.79
C VAL A 76 -14.09 11.09 -2.88
N GLY A 77 -14.68 10.05 -3.46
CA GLY A 77 -15.75 10.17 -4.45
C GLY A 77 -16.44 8.83 -4.70
N GLY A 78 -17.67 8.87 -5.23
CA GLY A 78 -18.48 7.69 -5.47
C GLY A 78 -19.34 7.29 -4.27
N GLU A 79 -19.86 6.06 -4.30
CA GLU A 79 -20.83 5.55 -3.33
C GLU A 79 -20.30 5.53 -1.89
N LEU A 80 -19.04 5.15 -1.70
CA LEU A 80 -18.42 5.01 -0.39
C LEU A 80 -17.81 6.31 0.14
N THR A 81 -18.10 7.48 -0.45
CA THR A 81 -17.49 8.76 -0.05
C THR A 81 -17.58 9.01 1.47
N GLY A 82 -16.44 9.29 2.10
CA GLY A 82 -16.32 9.47 3.54
C GLY A 82 -15.95 8.21 4.32
N ALA A 83 -16.05 7.02 3.71
CA ALA A 83 -15.56 5.78 4.28
C ALA A 83 -14.02 5.79 4.40
N ARG A 84 -13.52 4.97 5.32
CA ARG A 84 -12.09 4.82 5.59
C ARG A 84 -11.75 3.35 5.75
N LEU A 85 -10.66 2.92 5.13
CA LEU A 85 -10.07 1.60 5.34
C LEU A 85 -9.32 1.56 6.66
N ASP A 86 -9.43 0.43 7.36
CA ASP A 86 -8.68 0.21 8.59
C ASP A 86 -7.20 -0.04 8.27
N PRO A 87 -6.26 0.72 8.87
CA PRO A 87 -4.83 0.51 8.64
C PRO A 87 -4.38 -0.81 9.27
N VAL A 88 -3.56 -1.57 8.54
CA VAL A 88 -2.93 -2.79 9.05
C VAL A 88 -1.56 -2.44 9.61
N VAL A 89 -1.20 -3.08 10.72
CA VAL A 89 0.13 -2.93 11.32
C VAL A 89 1.18 -3.32 10.29
N SER A 90 1.91 -2.31 9.81
CA SER A 90 2.88 -2.42 8.74
C SER A 90 4.00 -1.41 8.96
N VAL A 91 5.19 -1.71 8.45
CA VAL A 91 6.36 -0.84 8.61
C VAL A 91 7.16 -0.83 7.32
N ASN A 92 7.58 0.36 6.90
CA ASN A 92 8.51 0.54 5.79
C ASN A 92 9.94 0.33 6.31
N HIS A 93 10.62 -0.72 5.84
CA HIS A 93 11.97 -1.10 6.28
C HIS A 93 12.94 -1.22 5.11
N PHE A 94 14.23 -0.94 5.37
CA PHE A 94 15.28 -1.38 4.47
C PHE A 94 15.38 -2.91 4.46
N TRP A 95 15.35 -3.50 3.27
CA TRP A 95 15.38 -4.95 3.09
C TRP A 95 16.59 -5.61 3.78
N PHE A 96 17.80 -5.05 3.61
CA PHE A 96 19.01 -5.61 4.21
C PHE A 96 18.95 -5.69 5.75
N SER A 97 18.26 -4.73 6.39
CA SER A 97 18.09 -4.71 7.83
C SER A 97 17.06 -5.75 8.27
N TRP A 98 15.89 -5.75 7.62
CA TRP A 98 14.83 -6.71 7.93
C TRP A 98 15.26 -8.17 7.74
N ALA A 99 15.90 -8.47 6.61
CA ALA A 99 16.32 -9.83 6.27
C ALA A 99 17.38 -10.39 7.24
N ALA A 100 18.19 -9.54 7.88
CA ALA A 100 19.14 -9.99 8.90
C ALA A 100 18.44 -10.49 10.18
N PHE A 101 17.26 -9.97 10.52
CA PHE A 101 16.49 -10.35 11.71
C PHE A 101 15.33 -11.32 11.42
N LYS A 102 14.86 -11.37 10.17
CA LYS A 102 13.70 -12.17 9.72
C LYS A 102 14.00 -12.86 8.38
N PRO A 103 15.03 -13.72 8.29
CA PRO A 103 15.48 -14.29 7.03
C PRO A 103 14.47 -15.21 6.34
N GLU A 104 13.52 -15.79 7.09
CA GLU A 104 12.46 -16.65 6.56
C GLU A 104 11.25 -15.86 6.01
N THR A 105 11.35 -14.52 5.95
CA THR A 105 10.27 -13.67 5.41
C THR A 105 9.94 -14.07 3.98
N ARG A 106 8.68 -14.43 3.73
CA ARG A 106 8.16 -14.61 2.37
C ARG A 106 8.19 -13.28 1.62
N ILE A 107 8.83 -13.29 0.46
CA ILE A 107 8.89 -12.12 -0.43
C ILE A 107 7.72 -12.20 -1.41
N TYR A 108 6.96 -11.10 -1.54
CA TYR A 108 5.97 -10.96 -2.60
C TYR A 108 6.69 -10.72 -3.94
N GLN A 109 6.30 -11.46 -4.97
CA GLN A 109 6.74 -11.25 -6.35
C GLN A 109 5.50 -11.07 -7.24
N PRO A 110 5.44 -10.01 -8.06
CA PRO A 110 4.34 -9.78 -9.00
C PRO A 110 4.35 -10.74 -10.19
#